data_AF-A0A4P5YRI7-F1
#
_entry.id   AF-A0A4P5YRI7-F1
#
_cell.length_a   1.000
_cell.length_b   1.000
_cell.length_c   1.000
_cell.angle_alpha   90.00
_cell.angle_beta   90.00
_cell.angle_gamma   90.00
#
_symmetry.space_group_name_H-M   'P 1'
#
loop_
_entity.id
_entity.type
_entity.pdbx_description
1 polymer ?
#
loop_
_entity_poly.entity_id
_entity_poly.type
_entity_poly.pdbx_seq_one_letter_code
_entity_poly.pdbx_strand_id
1 'polypeptide(L)'
;MQEAGLLSGLARARNAAYEALHDPFTKQRLAEGLANHMSLDPVDAYAEAERWLAKLERQLAGIPVKQRLIDGRMADFSRLSDARYRYQTEMRGRRPEQVKTYLDAASTAHAGKSFSDLANAPGMPLLSAAVEVIFGRDSLSRPRTLRLPVDLSVSEAADNSDPEAATDEIRLRNLNVLTPQRAAKFVERHLPAKGLSVSTENLRASNEDDLLDLLAVLAFDRGSSSVGSRRTIRWRIRSVRADFGTEPDRIPRDREAGRLVERFTLERII
;
A
#
# COMPACT_ATOMS: atom_id res chain seq x y z
N MET A 1 -1.36 -33.51 11.80
CA MET A 1 -2.79 -33.14 11.89
C MET A 1 -2.91 -31.71 11.42
N GLN A 2 -3.49 -31.47 10.23
CA GLN A 2 -3.73 -30.11 9.75
C GLN A 2 -4.76 -29.44 10.66
N GLU A 3 -4.41 -28.29 11.22
CA GLU A 3 -5.34 -27.47 12.01
C GLU A 3 -6.50 -27.07 11.12
N ALA A 4 -7.62 -27.76 11.30
CA ALA A 4 -8.85 -27.44 10.60
C ALA A 4 -9.22 -25.98 10.91
N GLY A 5 -9.19 -25.13 9.88
CA GLY A 5 -9.29 -23.67 10.01
C GLY A 5 -10.51 -23.22 10.81
N LEU A 6 -10.44 -22.01 11.39
CA LEU A 6 -11.42 -21.46 12.35
C LEU A 6 -12.89 -21.60 11.90
N LEU A 7 -13.17 -21.46 10.61
CA LEU A 7 -14.50 -21.67 10.02
C LEU A 7 -15.02 -23.10 10.16
N SER A 8 -14.17 -24.09 9.91
CA SER A 8 -14.50 -25.50 10.09
C SER A 8 -14.65 -25.88 11.57
N GLY A 9 -13.94 -25.18 12.46
CA GLY A 9 -14.11 -25.28 13.91
C GLY A 9 -15.47 -24.74 14.36
N LEU A 10 -15.86 -23.57 13.86
CA LEU A 10 -17.16 -22.95 14.14
C LEU A 10 -18.33 -23.79 13.61
N ALA A 11 -18.20 -24.36 12.41
CA ALA A 11 -19.21 -25.26 11.86
C ALA A 11 -19.39 -26.51 12.72
N ARG A 12 -18.28 -27.12 13.18
CA ARG A 12 -18.32 -28.25 14.12
C ARG A 12 -18.94 -27.87 15.46
N ALA A 13 -18.56 -26.73 16.03
CA ALA A 13 -19.12 -26.24 17.28
C ALA A 13 -20.63 -25.97 17.17
N ARG A 14 -21.09 -25.41 16.04
CA ARG A 14 -22.52 -25.20 15.76
C ARG A 14 -23.26 -26.54 15.69
N ASN A 15 -22.73 -27.51 14.95
CA ASN A 15 -23.37 -28.82 14.83
C ASN A 15 -23.45 -29.51 16.19
N ALA A 16 -22.39 -29.44 17.01
CA ALA A 16 -22.40 -29.96 18.37
C ALA A 16 -23.44 -29.25 19.27
N ALA A 17 -23.58 -27.92 19.16
CA ALA A 17 -24.60 -27.17 19.90
C ALA A 17 -26.03 -27.52 19.43
N TYR A 18 -26.22 -27.73 18.12
CA TYR A 18 -27.48 -28.15 17.54
C TYR A 18 -27.87 -29.57 18.00
N GLU A 19 -26.92 -30.51 17.99
CA GLU A 19 -27.12 -31.87 18.50
C GLU A 19 -27.44 -31.87 20.00
N ALA A 20 -26.69 -31.10 20.80
CA ALA A 20 -26.93 -30.93 22.23
C ALA A 20 -28.31 -30.31 22.54
N LEU A 21 -28.82 -29.42 21.67
CA LEU A 21 -30.15 -28.83 21.78
C LEU A 21 -31.27 -29.82 21.46
N HIS A 22 -31.00 -30.90 20.73
CA HIS A 22 -32.01 -31.92 20.40
C HIS A 22 -31.86 -33.21 21.20
N ASP A 23 -30.74 -33.39 21.93
CA ASP A 23 -30.51 -34.51 22.83
C ASP A 23 -31.04 -34.24 24.25
N PRO A 24 -32.10 -34.95 24.71
CA PRO A 24 -32.64 -34.78 26.06
C PRO A 24 -31.63 -35.07 27.17
N PHE A 25 -30.70 -36.01 26.95
CA PHE A 25 -29.71 -36.40 27.97
C PHE A 25 -28.66 -35.31 28.18
N THR A 26 -28.20 -34.68 27.10
CA THR A 26 -27.29 -33.55 27.17
C THR A 26 -27.93 -32.34 27.85
N LYS A 27 -29.20 -32.04 27.56
CA LYS A 27 -29.95 -31.01 28.30
C LYS A 27 -30.05 -31.31 29.79
N GLN A 28 -30.38 -32.55 30.15
CA GLN A 28 -30.53 -32.95 31.53
C GLN A 28 -29.21 -32.86 32.30
N ARG A 29 -28.10 -33.31 31.71
CA ARG A 29 -26.76 -33.17 32.32
C ARG A 29 -26.33 -31.72 32.49
N LEU A 30 -26.64 -30.86 31.52
CA LEU A 30 -26.38 -29.42 31.65
C LEU A 30 -27.25 -28.80 32.75
N ALA A 31 -28.53 -29.19 32.83
CA ALA A 31 -29.46 -28.75 33.85
C ALA A 31 -28.99 -29.15 35.25
N GLU A 32 -28.48 -30.38 35.45
CA GLU A 32 -27.89 -30.83 36.71
C GLU A 32 -26.69 -29.97 37.12
N GLY A 33 -25.82 -29.63 36.16
CA GLY A 33 -24.70 -28.71 36.39
C GLY A 33 -25.16 -27.30 36.77
N LEU A 34 -26.18 -26.77 36.08
CA LEU A 34 -26.75 -25.45 36.36
C LEU A 34 -27.51 -25.40 37.69
N ALA A 35 -28.27 -26.44 38.03
CA ALA A 35 -28.94 -26.56 39.32
C ALA A 35 -27.94 -26.50 40.48
N ASN A 36 -26.83 -27.22 40.35
CA ASN A 36 -25.76 -27.23 41.36
C ASN A 36 -25.03 -25.88 41.46
N HIS A 37 -24.76 -25.22 40.33
CA HIS A 37 -23.97 -23.99 40.29
C HIS A 37 -24.79 -22.73 40.58
N MET A 38 -26.08 -22.72 40.22
CA MET A 38 -26.96 -21.56 40.32
C MET A 38 -28.07 -21.74 41.38
N SER A 39 -28.07 -22.87 42.09
CA SER A 39 -29.07 -23.21 43.11
C SER A 39 -30.52 -23.10 42.59
N LEU A 40 -30.72 -23.53 41.35
CA LEU A 40 -32.03 -23.51 40.68
C LEU A 40 -32.81 -24.79 40.98
N ASP A 41 -34.13 -24.69 40.99
CA ASP A 41 -35.01 -25.86 40.99
C ASP A 41 -34.80 -26.68 39.70
N PRO A 42 -34.92 -28.02 39.70
CA PRO A 42 -34.64 -28.84 38.53
C PRO A 42 -35.44 -28.46 37.28
N VAL A 43 -36.68 -27.99 37.46
CA VAL A 43 -37.54 -27.55 36.34
C VAL A 43 -37.00 -26.26 35.73
N ASP A 44 -36.63 -25.29 36.57
CA ASP A 44 -36.04 -24.02 36.15
C ASP A 44 -34.65 -24.20 35.54
N ALA A 45 -33.84 -25.10 36.08
CA ALA A 45 -32.52 -25.44 35.57
C ALA A 45 -32.58 -26.08 34.17
N TYR A 46 -33.59 -26.91 33.90
CA TYR A 46 -33.82 -27.50 32.59
C TYR A 46 -34.23 -26.45 31.55
N ALA A 47 -35.15 -25.55 31.91
CA ALA A 47 -35.54 -24.43 31.06
C ALA A 47 -34.34 -23.49 30.79
N GLU A 48 -33.47 -23.28 31.77
CA GLU A 48 -32.25 -22.47 31.60
C GLU A 48 -31.24 -23.14 30.67
N ALA A 49 -31.02 -24.45 30.81
CA ALA A 49 -30.17 -25.24 29.93
C ALA A 49 -30.61 -25.13 28.47
N GLU A 50 -31.92 -25.25 28.22
CA GLU A 50 -32.49 -25.12 26.88
C GLU A 50 -32.32 -23.69 26.33
N ARG A 51 -32.57 -22.66 27.14
CA ARG A 51 -32.33 -21.25 26.75
C ARG A 51 -30.87 -21.00 26.38
N TRP A 52 -29.92 -21.56 27.13
CA TRP A 52 -28.49 -21.36 26.89
C TRP A 52 -28.03 -22.06 25.61
N LEU A 53 -28.45 -23.31 25.39
CA LEU A 53 -28.14 -24.05 24.16
C LEU A 53 -28.76 -23.38 22.93
N ALA A 54 -30.02 -22.92 23.01
CA ALA A 54 -30.67 -22.19 21.92
C ALA A 54 -30.00 -20.84 21.63
N LYS A 55 -29.51 -20.14 22.66
CA LYS A 55 -28.75 -18.89 22.51
C LYS A 55 -27.39 -19.14 21.87
N LEU A 56 -26.69 -20.20 22.29
CA LEU A 56 -25.39 -20.59 21.75
C LEU A 56 -25.48 -20.94 20.26
N GLU A 57 -26.45 -21.78 19.89
CA GLU A 57 -26.71 -22.16 18.49
C GLU A 57 -26.94 -20.91 17.63
N ARG A 58 -27.84 -20.03 18.06
CA ARG A 58 -28.17 -18.80 17.33
C ARG A 58 -26.97 -17.87 17.19
N GLN A 59 -26.16 -17.75 18.23
CA GLN A 59 -24.95 -16.92 18.21
C GLN A 59 -23.91 -17.49 17.23
N LEU A 60 -23.69 -18.80 17.25
CA LEU A 60 -22.78 -19.47 16.32
C LEU A 60 -23.27 -19.38 14.88
N ALA A 61 -24.58 -19.52 14.64
CA ALA A 61 -25.20 -19.36 13.32
C ALA A 61 -25.05 -17.94 12.73
N GLY A 62 -24.98 -16.92 13.58
CA GLY A 62 -24.82 -15.53 13.16
C GLY A 62 -23.38 -15.11 12.79
N ILE A 63 -22.36 -15.87 13.21
CA ILE A 63 -20.94 -15.52 12.98
C ILE A 63 -20.59 -15.45 11.48
N PRO A 64 -20.95 -16.43 10.62
CA PRO A 64 -20.61 -16.38 9.20
C PRO A 64 -21.20 -15.18 8.45
N VAL A 65 -22.38 -14.71 8.86
CA VAL A 65 -23.01 -13.50 8.27
C VAL A 65 -22.22 -12.25 8.67
N LYS A 66 -21.85 -12.14 9.95
CA LYS A 66 -21.04 -11.02 10.45
C LYS A 66 -19.65 -10.99 9.81
N GLN A 67 -19.04 -12.15 9.61
CA GLN A 67 -17.75 -12.27 8.94
C GLN A 67 -17.85 -11.76 7.49
N ARG A 68 -18.82 -12.24 6.71
CA ARG A 68 -19.05 -11.74 5.34
C ARG A 68 -19.26 -10.23 5.27
N LEU A 69 -19.96 -9.65 6.24
CA LEU A 69 -20.14 -8.19 6.34
C LEU A 69 -18.83 -7.45 6.64
N ILE A 70 -17.97 -8.02 7.50
CA ILE A 70 -16.65 -7.44 7.81
C ILE A 70 -15.74 -7.53 6.58
N ASP A 71 -15.69 -8.69 5.94
CA ASP A 71 -14.86 -8.94 4.75
C ASP A 71 -15.28 -8.01 3.60
N GLY A 72 -16.59 -7.85 3.37
CA GLY A 72 -17.11 -6.90 2.39
C GLY A 72 -16.71 -5.45 2.68
N ARG A 73 -16.78 -5.02 3.96
CA ARG A 73 -16.34 -3.68 4.36
C ARG A 73 -14.83 -3.49 4.22
N MET A 74 -14.03 -4.53 4.43
CA MET A 74 -12.57 -4.48 4.20
C MET A 74 -12.25 -4.35 2.72
N ALA A 75 -12.96 -5.08 1.86
CA ALA A 75 -12.85 -4.94 0.41
C ALA A 75 -13.22 -3.51 -0.06
N ASP A 76 -14.32 -2.96 0.43
CA ASP A 76 -14.74 -1.57 0.16
C ASP A 76 -13.67 -0.55 0.58
N PHE A 77 -13.11 -0.72 1.78
CA PHE A 77 -12.07 0.15 2.29
C PHE A 77 -10.79 0.08 1.45
N SER A 78 -10.41 -1.11 1.00
CA SER A 78 -9.26 -1.27 0.10
C SER A 78 -9.50 -0.59 -1.24
N ARG A 79 -10.68 -0.78 -1.84
CA ARG A 79 -11.06 -0.09 -3.09
C ARG A 79 -10.94 1.42 -2.98
N LEU A 80 -11.48 1.99 -1.91
CA LEU A 80 -11.45 3.43 -1.65
C LEU A 80 -10.01 3.93 -1.42
N SER A 81 -9.20 3.14 -0.71
CA SER A 81 -7.80 3.47 -0.41
C SER A 81 -6.94 3.49 -1.68
N ASP A 82 -7.11 2.50 -2.56
CA ASP A 82 -6.41 2.44 -3.85
C ASP A 82 -6.80 3.58 -4.78
N ALA A 83 -8.08 3.93 -4.83
CA ALA A 83 -8.57 5.08 -5.60
C ALA A 83 -7.95 6.38 -5.07
N ARG A 84 -7.91 6.56 -3.74
CA ARG A 84 -7.30 7.72 -3.11
C ARG A 84 -5.79 7.78 -3.32
N TYR A 85 -5.10 6.64 -3.25
CA TYR A 85 -3.67 6.56 -3.50
C TYR A 85 -3.33 6.89 -4.96
N ARG A 86 -4.07 6.34 -5.93
CA ARG A 86 -3.96 6.71 -7.35
C ARG A 86 -4.16 8.20 -7.56
N TYR A 87 -5.25 8.76 -7.05
CA TYR A 87 -5.52 10.20 -7.12
C TYR A 87 -4.38 11.02 -6.51
N GLN A 88 -3.90 10.67 -5.32
CA GLN A 88 -2.81 11.40 -4.68
C GLN A 88 -1.49 11.28 -5.44
N THR A 89 -1.19 10.12 -6.02
CA THR A 89 0.06 9.88 -6.76
C THR A 89 0.03 10.59 -8.11
N GLU A 90 -1.09 10.54 -8.81
CA GLU A 90 -1.29 11.21 -10.10
C GLU A 90 -1.39 12.74 -9.96
N MET A 91 -1.98 13.24 -8.86
CA MET A 91 -2.20 14.68 -8.65
C MET A 91 -1.13 15.40 -7.83
N ARG A 92 -0.43 14.76 -6.87
CA ARG A 92 0.60 15.44 -6.05
C ARG A 92 1.97 15.57 -6.73
N GLY A 93 2.32 14.68 -7.66
CA GLY A 93 3.67 14.62 -8.23
C GLY A 93 3.97 15.67 -9.30
N ARG A 94 2.94 16.23 -9.94
CA ARG A 94 3.11 17.20 -11.03
C ARG A 94 2.35 18.43 -10.61
N ARG A 95 3.02 19.58 -10.46
CA ARG A 95 2.37 20.88 -10.19
C ARG A 95 1.63 21.31 -11.45
N PRO A 96 0.41 20.80 -11.71
CA PRO A 96 -0.16 20.82 -13.05
C PRO A 96 -0.53 22.25 -13.40
N GLU A 97 -1.02 22.99 -12.39
CA GLU A 97 -1.31 24.42 -12.45
C GLU A 97 -0.06 25.26 -12.75
N GLN A 98 1.13 24.89 -12.29
CA GLN A 98 2.35 25.66 -12.62
C GLN A 98 2.79 25.42 -14.07
N VAL A 99 2.70 24.17 -14.55
CA VAL A 99 2.99 23.84 -15.94
C VAL A 99 1.94 24.46 -16.86
N LYS A 100 0.67 24.40 -16.49
CA LYS A 100 -0.44 25.03 -17.20
C LYS A 100 -0.28 26.55 -17.24
N THR A 101 -0.03 27.19 -16.10
CA THR A 101 0.23 28.65 -16.04
C THR A 101 1.42 29.04 -16.90
N TYR A 102 2.50 28.26 -16.89
CA TYR A 102 3.67 28.50 -17.74
C TYR A 102 3.32 28.37 -19.23
N LEU A 103 2.60 27.31 -19.63
CA LEU A 103 2.21 27.07 -21.02
C LEU A 103 1.18 28.09 -21.51
N ASP A 104 0.25 28.53 -20.66
CA ASP A 104 -0.75 29.57 -20.97
C ASP A 104 -0.06 30.93 -21.13
N ALA A 105 0.91 31.25 -20.27
CA ALA A 105 1.73 32.45 -20.39
C ALA A 105 2.58 32.42 -21.68
N ALA A 106 3.20 31.29 -21.99
CA ALA A 106 3.98 31.10 -23.21
C ALA A 106 3.09 31.19 -24.47
N SER A 107 1.91 30.57 -24.43
CA SER A 107 0.93 30.62 -25.51
C SER A 107 0.42 32.04 -25.76
N THR A 108 0.24 32.84 -24.70
CA THR A 108 -0.18 34.24 -24.81
C THR A 108 0.95 35.13 -25.34
N ALA A 109 2.16 34.97 -24.81
CA ALA A 109 3.34 35.76 -25.21
C ALA A 109 3.81 35.48 -26.65
N HIS A 110 3.47 34.32 -27.19
CA HIS A 110 3.91 33.86 -28.50
C HIS A 110 2.75 33.49 -29.43
N ALA A 111 1.55 33.98 -29.14
CA ALA A 111 0.39 33.81 -30.01
C ALA A 111 0.68 34.30 -31.43
N GLY A 112 0.37 33.46 -32.43
CA GLY A 112 0.58 33.77 -33.85
C GLY A 112 2.01 33.57 -34.36
N LYS A 113 2.96 33.12 -33.53
CA LYS A 113 4.34 32.80 -33.96
C LYS A 113 4.51 31.30 -34.16
N SER A 114 5.28 30.90 -35.18
CA SER A 114 5.63 29.50 -35.39
C SER A 114 6.80 29.09 -34.48
N PHE A 115 6.96 27.79 -34.21
CA PHE A 115 8.12 27.29 -33.46
C PHE A 115 9.46 27.59 -34.15
N SER A 116 9.48 27.74 -35.48
CA SER A 116 10.63 28.26 -36.23
C SER A 116 11.02 29.66 -35.79
N ASP A 117 10.04 30.53 -35.56
CA ASP A 117 10.26 31.92 -35.14
C ASP A 117 10.72 32.00 -33.69
N LEU A 118 10.37 30.99 -32.88
CA LEU A 118 10.74 30.87 -31.47
C LEU A 118 12.05 30.13 -31.24
N ALA A 119 12.61 29.45 -32.25
CA ALA A 119 13.85 28.67 -32.10
C ALA A 119 15.05 29.52 -31.63
N ASN A 120 15.03 30.82 -31.94
CA ASN A 120 16.07 31.79 -31.55
C ASN A 120 15.66 32.65 -30.34
N ALA A 121 14.48 32.44 -29.77
CA ALA A 121 14.01 33.19 -28.62
C ALA A 121 14.69 32.70 -27.32
N PRO A 122 15.06 33.60 -26.40
CA PRO A 122 15.72 33.23 -25.16
C PRO A 122 14.85 32.27 -24.33
N GLY A 123 15.40 31.12 -23.98
CA GLY A 123 14.69 30.07 -23.21
C GLY A 123 13.85 29.11 -24.04
N MET A 124 13.77 29.29 -25.37
CA MET A 124 13.13 28.38 -26.32
C MET A 124 14.06 27.51 -27.21
N PRO A 125 15.41 27.45 -27.01
CA PRO A 125 16.21 26.55 -27.83
C PRO A 125 15.81 25.11 -27.52
N LEU A 126 15.59 24.31 -28.58
CA LEU A 126 15.34 22.88 -28.44
C LEU A 126 16.57 22.23 -27.81
N LEU A 127 16.43 21.80 -26.55
CA LEU A 127 17.53 21.20 -25.76
C LEU A 127 17.92 19.78 -26.22
N SER A 128 17.34 19.29 -27.32
CA SER A 128 17.69 18.01 -27.91
C SER A 128 18.11 18.21 -29.35
N ALA A 129 19.41 18.06 -29.60
CA ALA A 129 20.02 18.24 -30.92
C ALA A 129 19.67 17.12 -31.93
N ALA A 130 19.01 16.05 -31.49
CA ALA A 130 18.81 14.83 -32.27
C ALA A 130 17.34 14.50 -32.60
N VAL A 131 16.38 15.39 -32.28
CA VAL A 131 14.97 15.15 -32.62
C VAL A 131 14.67 15.73 -34.00
N GLU A 132 14.81 14.90 -35.03
CA GLU A 132 14.14 15.16 -36.31
C GLU A 132 12.63 15.00 -36.11
N VAL A 133 11.89 16.09 -36.25
CA VAL A 133 10.43 16.05 -36.25
C VAL A 133 10.00 15.48 -37.60
N ILE A 134 9.66 14.18 -37.59
CA ILE A 134 9.47 13.31 -38.77
C ILE A 134 8.42 13.84 -39.79
N PHE A 135 7.62 14.86 -39.46
CA PHE A 135 6.61 15.42 -40.36
C PHE A 135 6.77 16.90 -40.71
N GLY A 136 7.98 17.47 -40.57
CA GLY A 136 8.25 18.86 -40.96
C GLY A 136 7.52 19.90 -40.10
N ARG A 137 7.88 21.18 -40.29
CA ARG A 137 7.38 22.32 -39.49
C ARG A 137 5.86 22.57 -39.63
N ASP A 138 5.20 21.98 -40.63
CA ASP A 138 3.78 22.19 -40.96
C ASP A 138 2.81 21.27 -40.18
N SER A 139 3.31 20.25 -39.49
CA SER A 139 2.47 19.24 -38.83
C SER A 139 1.79 19.69 -37.55
N LEU A 140 2.03 20.92 -37.11
CA LEU A 140 1.42 21.51 -35.92
C LEU A 140 0.16 22.35 -36.23
N SER A 141 -0.25 22.44 -37.50
CA SER A 141 -1.41 23.22 -37.95
C SER A 141 -2.77 22.55 -37.75
N ARG A 142 -2.82 21.29 -37.30
CA ARG A 142 -4.12 20.60 -37.12
C ARG A 142 -4.77 20.96 -35.80
N PRO A 143 -6.02 21.48 -35.80
CA PRO A 143 -6.75 21.76 -34.57
C PRO A 143 -6.86 20.47 -33.75
N ARG A 144 -6.55 20.58 -32.45
CA ARG A 144 -6.57 19.47 -31.49
C ARG A 144 -7.92 18.74 -31.59
N THR A 145 -7.87 17.45 -31.94
CA THR A 145 -9.00 16.55 -31.69
C THR A 145 -9.29 16.57 -30.19
N LEU A 146 -10.48 17.06 -29.82
CA LEU A 146 -10.98 17.03 -28.44
C LEU A 146 -10.86 15.58 -27.95
N ARG A 147 -9.99 15.35 -26.96
CA ARG A 147 -9.94 14.06 -26.28
C ARG A 147 -11.27 13.89 -25.55
N LEU A 148 -11.91 12.75 -25.78
CA LEU A 148 -13.12 12.37 -25.03
C LEU A 148 -12.82 12.40 -23.52
N PRO A 149 -13.80 12.76 -22.68
CA PRO A 149 -13.65 12.74 -21.23
C PRO A 149 -13.10 11.37 -20.80
N VAL A 150 -12.09 11.39 -19.93
CA VAL A 150 -11.58 10.17 -19.30
C VAL A 150 -12.72 9.55 -18.53
N ASP A 151 -13.06 8.29 -18.84
CA ASP A 151 -14.06 7.57 -18.09
C ASP A 151 -13.55 7.31 -16.66
N LEU A 152 -14.24 7.92 -15.70
CA LEU A 152 -13.98 7.76 -14.26
C LEU A 152 -14.86 6.66 -13.65
N SER A 153 -15.53 5.85 -14.48
CA SER A 153 -16.29 4.71 -14.00
C SER A 153 -15.35 3.73 -13.29
N VAL A 154 -15.67 3.44 -12.03
CA VAL A 154 -15.02 2.38 -11.27
C VAL A 154 -15.63 1.09 -11.78
N SER A 155 -14.93 0.37 -12.67
CA SER A 155 -15.42 -0.93 -13.12
C SER A 155 -15.56 -1.86 -11.92
N GLU A 156 -16.75 -2.43 -11.73
CA GLU A 156 -16.94 -3.58 -10.85
C GLU A 156 -16.06 -4.71 -11.39
N ALA A 157 -15.09 -5.14 -10.57
CA ALA A 157 -14.24 -6.26 -10.94
C ALA A 157 -15.12 -7.49 -11.18
N ALA A 158 -14.80 -8.26 -12.23
CA ALA A 158 -15.51 -9.47 -12.57
C ALA A 158 -15.67 -10.38 -11.34
N ASP A 159 -16.90 -10.84 -11.10
CA ASP A 159 -17.38 -11.63 -9.96
C ASP A 159 -16.67 -13.00 -9.75
N ASN A 160 -15.59 -13.27 -10.50
CA ASN A 160 -14.89 -14.55 -10.57
C ASN A 160 -13.46 -14.53 -10.01
N SER A 161 -13.01 -13.46 -9.34
CA SER A 161 -11.72 -13.53 -8.63
C SER A 161 -11.91 -14.24 -7.29
N ASP A 162 -11.27 -15.40 -7.13
CA ASP A 162 -11.16 -16.09 -5.85
C ASP A 162 -10.69 -15.10 -4.77
N PRO A 163 -11.48 -14.86 -3.70
CA PRO A 163 -11.17 -13.87 -2.69
C PRO A 163 -9.86 -14.19 -1.94
N GLU A 164 -9.47 -15.46 -1.86
CA GLU A 164 -8.17 -15.84 -1.28
C GLU A 164 -7.02 -15.43 -2.21
N ALA A 165 -7.15 -15.68 -3.52
CA ALA A 165 -6.17 -15.25 -4.52
C ALA A 165 -6.03 -13.72 -4.59
N ALA A 166 -7.15 -12.98 -4.47
CA ALA A 166 -7.13 -11.53 -4.40
C ALA A 166 -6.42 -11.04 -3.12
N THR A 167 -6.67 -11.69 -1.99
CA THR A 167 -6.02 -11.36 -0.70
C THR A 167 -4.53 -11.64 -0.74
N ASP A 168 -4.11 -12.74 -1.35
CA ASP A 168 -2.71 -13.10 -1.52
C ASP A 168 -2.00 -12.20 -2.53
N GLU A 169 -2.65 -11.82 -3.64
CA GLU A 169 -2.10 -10.82 -4.56
C GLU A 169 -1.95 -9.46 -3.86
N ILE A 170 -2.92 -9.06 -3.04
CA ILE A 170 -2.84 -7.85 -2.22
C ILE A 170 -1.69 -7.95 -1.21
N ARG A 171 -1.51 -9.10 -0.56
CA ARG A 171 -0.44 -9.34 0.40
C ARG A 171 0.94 -9.26 -0.27
N LEU A 172 1.08 -9.88 -1.43
CA LEU A 172 2.30 -9.84 -2.25
C LEU A 172 2.58 -8.44 -2.79
N ARG A 173 1.56 -7.72 -3.27
CA ARG A 173 1.71 -6.31 -3.68
C ARG A 173 2.15 -5.45 -2.51
N ASN A 174 1.51 -5.59 -1.35
CA ASN A 174 1.85 -4.82 -0.15
C ASN A 174 3.27 -5.10 0.37
N LEU A 175 3.78 -6.33 0.21
CA LEU A 175 5.17 -6.66 0.50
C LEU A 175 6.15 -5.86 -0.38
N ASN A 176 5.79 -5.64 -1.65
CA ASN A 176 6.62 -4.92 -2.62
C ASN A 176 6.43 -3.39 -2.61
N VAL A 177 5.48 -2.86 -1.84
CA VAL A 177 5.25 -1.41 -1.76
C VAL A 177 6.37 -0.75 -0.95
N LEU A 178 6.98 0.28 -1.54
CA LEU A 178 7.90 1.17 -0.85
C LEU A 178 7.11 2.04 0.14
N THR A 179 7.31 1.85 1.44
CA THR A 179 6.65 2.63 2.48
C THR A 179 7.64 3.38 3.38
N PRO A 180 7.24 4.52 3.98
CA PRO A 180 8.06 5.21 4.97
C PRO A 180 8.41 4.35 6.19
N GLN A 181 7.56 3.36 6.52
CA GLN A 181 7.78 2.45 7.63
C GLN A 181 8.93 1.47 7.36
N ARG A 182 9.00 0.93 6.14
CA ARG A 182 10.14 0.11 5.69
C ARG A 182 11.44 0.89 5.78
N ALA A 183 11.44 2.10 5.23
CA ALA A 183 12.58 2.98 5.30
C ALA A 183 13.02 3.28 6.74
N ALA A 184 12.06 3.55 7.64
CA ALA A 184 12.35 3.80 9.06
C ALA A 184 12.93 2.57 9.77
N LYS A 185 12.39 1.37 9.53
CA LYS A 185 12.93 0.12 10.10
C LYS A 185 14.36 -0.16 9.64
N PHE A 186 14.63 0.05 8.35
CA PHE A 186 15.99 -0.07 7.80
C PHE A 186 16.96 0.91 8.47
N VAL A 187 16.55 2.18 8.58
CA VAL A 187 17.36 3.21 9.23
C VAL A 187 17.60 2.88 10.71
N GLU A 188 16.63 2.36 11.46
CA GLU A 188 16.89 1.93 12.85
C GLU A 188 17.86 0.77 12.95
N ARG A 189 17.74 -0.22 12.04
CA ARG A 189 18.60 -1.40 12.02
C ARG A 189 20.06 -1.04 11.77
N HIS A 190 20.30 -0.15 10.80
CA HIS A 190 21.65 0.23 10.38
C HIS A 190 22.21 1.46 11.11
N LEU A 191 21.34 2.35 11.61
CA LEU A 191 21.68 3.61 12.29
C LEU A 191 20.86 3.73 13.60
N PRO A 192 21.18 2.92 14.64
CA PRO A 192 20.37 2.83 15.86
C PRO A 192 20.36 4.13 16.67
N ALA A 193 21.42 4.93 16.60
CA ALA A 193 21.53 6.22 17.26
C ALA A 193 21.47 7.41 16.28
N LYS A 194 20.99 8.55 16.78
CA LYS A 194 21.00 9.82 16.06
C LYS A 194 22.44 10.27 15.78
N GLY A 195 22.67 10.85 14.60
CA GLY A 195 23.97 11.37 14.16
C GLY A 195 24.88 10.30 13.56
N LEU A 196 24.51 9.02 13.61
CA LEU A 196 25.24 7.98 12.91
C LEU A 196 25.05 8.13 11.40
N SER A 197 26.11 7.80 10.67
CA SER A 197 26.12 7.72 9.22
C SER A 197 26.71 6.41 8.74
N VAL A 198 26.22 5.91 7.60
CA VAL A 198 26.71 4.70 6.95
C VAL A 198 26.78 4.93 5.44
N SER A 199 27.91 4.61 4.85
CA SER A 199 28.12 4.63 3.40
C SER A 199 27.53 3.36 2.78
N THR A 200 27.02 3.45 1.56
CA THR A 200 26.53 2.28 0.81
C THR A 200 27.59 1.20 0.61
N GLU A 201 28.88 1.54 0.68
CA GLU A 201 29.97 0.54 0.61
C GLU A 201 29.96 -0.45 1.78
N ASN A 202 29.38 -0.04 2.91
CA ASN A 202 29.28 -0.84 4.12
C ASN A 202 27.87 -1.42 4.32
N LEU A 203 26.93 -1.13 3.41
CA LEU A 203 25.59 -1.71 3.40
C LEU A 203 25.60 -2.97 2.52
N ARG A 204 25.24 -4.11 3.10
CA ARG A 204 25.05 -5.36 2.35
C ARG A 204 23.57 -5.66 2.26
N ALA A 205 23.03 -5.65 1.04
CA ALA A 205 21.70 -6.20 0.76
C ALA A 205 21.84 -7.70 0.51
N SER A 206 21.25 -8.53 1.36
CA SER A 206 21.38 -10.00 1.27
C SER A 206 20.16 -10.65 0.62
N ASN A 207 19.03 -9.95 0.59
CA ASN A 207 17.78 -10.39 -0.03
C ASN A 207 17.06 -9.24 -0.76
N GLU A 208 16.00 -9.55 -1.48
CA GLU A 208 15.19 -8.57 -2.22
C GLU A 208 14.49 -7.58 -1.28
N ASP A 209 14.14 -7.99 -0.06
CA ASP A 209 13.57 -7.13 0.96
C ASP A 209 14.53 -6.03 1.43
N ASP A 210 15.81 -6.33 1.60
CA ASP A 210 16.84 -5.35 1.95
C ASP A 210 17.02 -4.32 0.83
N LEU A 211 16.90 -4.76 -0.44
CA LEU A 211 16.96 -3.86 -1.59
C LEU A 211 15.74 -2.94 -1.64
N LEU A 212 14.54 -3.49 -1.45
CA LEU A 212 13.31 -2.70 -1.40
C LEU A 212 13.28 -1.76 -0.19
N ASP A 213 13.84 -2.17 0.96
CA ASP A 213 14.04 -1.31 2.13
C ASP A 213 14.99 -0.14 1.81
N LEU A 214 16.11 -0.41 1.13
CA LEU A 214 17.04 0.62 0.68
C LEU A 214 16.40 1.58 -0.33
N LEU A 215 15.62 1.06 -1.28
CA LEU A 215 14.85 1.88 -2.22
C LEU A 215 13.82 2.75 -1.49
N ALA A 216 13.19 2.24 -0.44
CA ALA A 216 12.28 3.02 0.39
C ALA A 216 13.03 4.15 1.13
N VAL A 217 14.25 3.89 1.62
CA VAL A 217 15.12 4.93 2.21
C VAL A 217 15.48 6.01 1.20
N LEU A 218 15.69 5.65 -0.07
CA LEU A 218 15.92 6.60 -1.16
C LEU A 218 14.69 7.43 -1.54
N ALA A 219 13.49 6.83 -1.45
CA ALA A 219 12.24 7.48 -1.84
C ALA A 219 11.68 8.45 -0.78
N PHE A 220 12.00 8.24 0.50
CA PHE A 220 11.46 9.01 1.63
C PHE A 220 12.58 9.61 2.48
N ASP A 221 12.29 10.68 3.23
CA ASP A 221 13.24 11.35 4.13
C ASP A 221 12.87 11.23 5.62
N ARG A 222 11.70 10.66 5.91
CA ARG A 222 11.15 10.46 7.25
C ARG A 222 10.18 9.30 7.30
N GLY A 223 10.04 8.68 8.48
CA GLY A 223 9.09 7.59 8.71
C GLY A 223 8.90 7.25 10.18
N SER A 224 8.06 6.27 10.47
CA SER A 224 7.89 5.69 11.81
C SER A 224 8.15 4.19 11.73
N SER A 225 8.97 3.66 12.63
CA SER A 225 9.40 2.26 12.62
C SER A 225 8.33 1.27 13.08
N SER A 226 7.30 1.74 13.78
CA SER A 226 6.23 0.91 14.32
C SER A 226 4.85 1.55 14.13
N VAL A 227 3.86 0.71 13.83
CA VAL A 227 2.45 1.10 13.72
C VAL A 227 1.98 1.59 15.09
N GLY A 228 1.64 2.88 15.19
CA GLY A 228 1.21 3.52 16.43
C GLY A 228 2.31 4.23 17.23
N SER A 229 3.59 4.09 16.84
CA SER A 229 4.67 4.88 17.45
C SER A 229 4.64 6.32 16.94
N ARG A 230 4.57 7.28 17.86
CA ARG A 230 4.76 8.72 17.57
C ARG A 230 6.21 9.10 17.27
N ARG A 231 7.16 8.18 17.46
CA ARG A 231 8.58 8.46 17.26
C ARG A 231 8.89 8.45 15.77
N THR A 232 8.91 9.65 15.19
CA THR A 232 9.31 9.86 13.81
C THR A 232 10.83 9.88 13.69
N ILE A 233 11.34 9.09 12.77
CA ILE A 233 12.76 9.04 12.41
C ILE A 233 12.94 9.89 11.17
N ARG A 234 14.02 10.66 11.16
CA ARG A 234 14.40 11.45 10.00
C ARG A 234 15.81 11.09 9.59
N TRP A 235 16.03 10.94 8.29
CA TRP A 235 17.34 10.68 7.71
C TRP A 235 17.58 11.60 6.53
N ARG A 236 18.83 11.62 6.06
CA ARG A 236 19.26 12.34 4.87
C ARG A 236 20.21 11.47 4.10
N ILE A 237 20.12 11.57 2.78
CA ILE A 237 21.06 10.97 1.85
C ILE A 237 22.03 12.06 1.42
N ARG A 238 23.32 11.84 1.66
CA ARG A 238 24.41 12.64 1.11
C ARG A 238 24.93 11.91 -0.10
N SER A 239 24.59 12.43 -1.27
CA SER A 239 25.22 11.96 -2.51
C SER A 239 26.64 12.48 -2.56
N VAL A 240 27.55 11.63 -3.01
CA VAL A 240 28.94 11.99 -3.29
C VAL A 240 29.01 13.03 -4.43
N ARG A 241 27.95 13.20 -5.23
CA ARG A 241 27.87 14.25 -6.28
C ARG A 241 28.13 15.66 -5.78
N ALA A 242 27.79 15.96 -4.52
CA ALA A 242 28.02 17.28 -3.95
C ALA A 242 29.51 17.66 -3.91
N ASP A 243 30.38 16.66 -3.77
CA ASP A 243 31.83 16.85 -3.63
C ASP A 243 32.57 16.83 -4.98
N PHE A 244 31.94 16.29 -6.03
CA PHE A 244 32.56 16.06 -7.34
C PHE A 244 32.04 17.00 -8.46
N GLY A 245 31.15 17.94 -8.12
CA GLY A 245 30.69 18.99 -9.05
C GLY A 245 29.98 18.45 -10.30
N THR A 246 30.36 18.93 -11.49
CA THR A 246 29.71 18.62 -12.77
C THR A 246 30.40 17.52 -13.58
N GLU A 247 31.33 16.78 -12.98
CA GLU A 247 32.09 15.71 -13.67
C GLU A 247 31.55 14.32 -13.29
N PRO A 248 30.50 13.82 -13.98
CA PRO A 248 29.82 12.59 -13.59
C PRO A 248 30.69 11.34 -13.66
N ASP A 249 31.76 11.34 -14.45
CA ASP A 249 32.67 10.21 -14.63
C ASP A 249 33.61 10.00 -13.43
N ARG A 250 33.77 11.02 -12.57
CA ARG A 250 34.59 10.92 -11.35
C ARG A 250 33.81 10.45 -10.13
N ILE A 251 32.49 10.30 -10.24
CA ILE A 251 31.65 9.83 -9.13
C ILE A 251 31.97 8.35 -8.86
N PRO A 252 32.35 7.98 -7.63
CA PRO A 252 32.55 6.58 -7.26
C PRO A 252 31.26 5.76 -7.47
N ARG A 253 31.36 4.70 -8.27
CA ARG A 253 30.26 3.79 -8.59
C ARG A 253 30.68 2.35 -8.33
N ASP A 254 29.81 1.60 -7.71
CA ASP A 254 29.96 0.16 -7.53
C ASP A 254 29.22 -0.58 -8.64
N ARG A 255 29.80 -1.70 -9.10
CA ARG A 255 29.16 -2.58 -10.07
C ARG A 255 28.34 -3.63 -9.33
N GLU A 256 27.03 -3.55 -9.48
CA GLU A 256 26.08 -4.47 -8.85
C GLU A 256 25.11 -5.04 -9.89
N ALA A 257 25.06 -6.37 -10.02
CA ALA A 257 24.21 -7.09 -10.97
C ALA A 257 24.21 -6.53 -12.42
N GLY A 258 25.40 -6.12 -12.91
CA GLY A 258 25.57 -5.56 -14.25
C GLY A 258 25.17 -4.09 -14.40
N ARG A 259 24.80 -3.42 -13.31
CA ARG A 259 24.47 -1.98 -13.26
C ARG A 259 25.53 -1.21 -12.46
N LEU A 260 25.64 0.08 -12.73
CA LEU A 260 26.49 0.99 -11.94
C LEU A 260 25.60 1.72 -10.93
N VAL A 261 25.92 1.56 -9.65
CA VAL A 261 25.23 2.22 -8.55
C VAL A 261 26.17 3.26 -7.94
N GLU A 262 25.71 4.50 -7.86
CA GLU A 262 26.49 5.58 -7.23
C GLU A 262 26.55 5.40 -5.72
N ARG A 263 27.73 5.65 -5.13
CA ARG A 263 27.86 5.65 -3.69
C ARG A 263 27.15 6.84 -3.06
N PHE A 264 26.54 6.60 -1.90
CA PHE A 264 25.97 7.65 -1.07
C PHE A 264 26.10 7.30 0.41
N THR A 265 26.02 8.33 1.24
CA THR A 265 26.04 8.18 2.70
C THR A 265 24.67 8.47 3.25
N LEU A 266 24.13 7.52 4.01
CA LEU A 266 22.90 7.68 4.78
C LEU A 266 23.25 8.22 6.16
N GLU A 267 22.56 9.27 6.61
CA GLU A 267 22.76 9.88 7.92
C GLU A 267 21.42 9.98 8.66
N ARG A 268 21.36 9.53 9.91
CA ARG A 268 20.18 9.69 10.76
C ARG A 268 20.22 11.02 11.50
N ILE A 269 19.21 11.86 11.29
CA ILE A 269 19.12 13.20 11.87
C ILE A 269 18.33 13.21 13.19
N ILE A 270 17.26 12.40 13.30
CA ILE A 270 16.35 12.36 14.47
C ILE A 270 16.06 10.91 14.85
#